data_AF-A0AAD4R2S4-F1
#
_entry.id   AF-A0AAD4R2S4-F1
#
_cell.length_a   1.000
_cell.length_b   1.000
_cell.length_c   1.000
_cell.angle_alpha   90.00
_cell.angle_beta   90.00
_cell.angle_gamma   90.00
#
_symmetry.space_group_name_H-M   'P 1'
#
loop_
_entity.id
_entity.type
_entity.pdbx_description
1 polymer ?
#
loop_
_entity_poly.entity_id
_entity_poly.type
_entity_poly.pdbx_seq_one_letter_code
_entity_poly.pdbx_strand_id
1 'polypeptide(L)'
;MDNSGGIHVSGCQICTKGMPKGMFAILINCGHPFHPQCISRHLEEASDPKCPRCEKEATTNDIRKVNFAALTEFRSPNERAQEAMGASIAVFEQNAPQNEEARQAKNTVIQLLEGVTSAIDSLQSKKESNEVQQGKYQKIFADIMEFVTSHKWHLLGAIGSAVLLSVGVYLCYMYWPAVASVGVAISQKCLQMVEKVQSILKKWFPAIAVVFIGYVNMVPTFGNRWE
;
A
#
# COMPACT_ATOMS: atom_id res chain seq x y z
N MET A 1 3.87 -17.91 24.45
CA MET A 1 3.90 -16.47 24.12
C MET A 1 4.27 -16.38 22.66
N ASP A 2 3.24 -16.48 21.84
CA ASP A 2 3.31 -16.94 20.47
C ASP A 2 3.17 -15.69 19.62
N ASN A 3 4.34 -15.11 19.30
CA ASN A 3 4.46 -13.82 18.62
C ASN A 3 4.31 -14.02 17.11
N SER A 4 3.12 -14.45 16.68
CA SER A 4 2.76 -14.49 15.26
C SER A 4 1.95 -13.22 14.97
N GLY A 5 2.57 -12.28 14.27
CA GLY A 5 1.96 -11.01 13.80
C GLY A 5 0.87 -11.21 12.74
N GLY A 6 -0.01 -12.18 12.94
CA GLY A 6 -1.21 -12.37 12.15
C GLY A 6 -2.21 -11.28 12.50
N ILE A 7 -2.91 -10.78 11.49
CA ILE A 7 -4.08 -9.91 11.64
C ILE A 7 -5.04 -10.60 12.62
N HIS A 8 -5.06 -10.13 13.86
CA HIS A 8 -5.96 -10.65 14.89
C HIS A 8 -7.37 -10.23 14.48
N VAL A 9 -8.09 -11.13 13.83
CA VAL A 9 -9.51 -10.96 13.60
C VAL A 9 -10.17 -11.00 14.98
N SER A 10 -10.55 -9.82 15.48
CA SER A 10 -11.24 -9.62 16.75
C SER A 10 -12.40 -10.62 16.84
N GLY A 11 -12.48 -11.41 17.91
CA GLY A 11 -13.49 -12.45 18.09
C GLY A 11 -14.94 -11.97 17.88
N CYS A 12 -15.86 -12.93 17.75
CA CYS A 12 -17.27 -12.60 17.51
C CYS A 12 -17.83 -11.79 18.69
N GLN A 13 -18.40 -10.62 18.42
CA GLN A 13 -18.89 -9.72 19.48
C GLN A 13 -20.15 -10.23 20.19
N ILE A 14 -20.81 -11.25 19.65
CA ILE A 14 -22.03 -11.84 20.23
C ILE A 14 -21.65 -12.92 21.24
N CYS A 15 -20.78 -13.86 20.88
CA CYS A 15 -20.45 -15.03 21.71
C CYS A 15 -19.05 -14.99 22.31
N THR A 16 -18.28 -13.94 22.02
CA THR A 16 -16.88 -13.69 22.44
C THR A 16 -15.85 -14.75 22.05
N LYS A 17 -16.25 -15.81 21.34
CA LYS A 17 -15.36 -16.86 20.85
C LYS A 17 -14.56 -16.41 19.63
N GLY A 18 -13.37 -17.01 19.47
CA GLY A 18 -12.55 -16.85 18.27
C GLY A 18 -13.30 -17.25 17.00
N MET A 19 -13.06 -16.53 15.91
CA MET A 19 -13.61 -16.88 14.60
C MET A 19 -12.59 -17.74 13.85
N PRO A 20 -12.93 -18.99 13.46
CA PRO A 20 -12.05 -19.79 12.65
C PRO A 20 -11.83 -19.12 11.28
N LYS A 21 -10.62 -19.29 10.73
CA LYS A 21 -10.28 -18.72 9.41
C LYS A 21 -11.31 -19.18 8.38
N GLY A 22 -11.91 -18.20 7.69
CA GLY A 22 -12.85 -18.46 6.58
C GLY A 22 -14.26 -18.90 6.96
N MET A 23 -14.64 -18.86 8.24
CA MET A 23 -16.03 -19.12 8.66
C MET A 23 -16.61 -17.96 9.47
N PHE A 24 -16.83 -16.83 8.80
CA PHE A 24 -17.58 -15.71 9.36
C PHE A 24 -18.58 -15.16 8.34
N ALA A 25 -19.62 -14.51 8.86
CA ALA A 25 -20.54 -13.72 8.09
C ALA A 25 -20.29 -12.24 8.35
N ILE A 26 -20.52 -11.42 7.35
CA ILE A 26 -20.52 -9.96 7.45
C ILE A 26 -21.94 -9.43 7.22
N LEU A 27 -22.26 -8.32 7.88
CA LEU A 27 -23.42 -7.52 7.52
C LEU A 27 -23.02 -6.55 6.40
N ILE A 28 -23.71 -6.57 5.26
CA ILE A 28 -23.35 -5.73 4.10
C ILE A 28 -23.38 -4.24 4.46
N ASN A 29 -24.32 -3.82 5.32
CA ASN A 29 -24.55 -2.41 5.64
C ASN A 29 -23.44 -1.77 6.50
N CYS A 30 -22.64 -2.58 7.20
CA CYS A 30 -21.62 -2.07 8.12
C CYS A 30 -20.28 -2.82 8.09
N GLY A 31 -20.19 -3.97 7.41
CA GLY A 31 -18.97 -4.76 7.28
C GLY A 31 -18.50 -5.48 8.55
N HIS A 32 -19.28 -5.48 9.64
CA HIS A 32 -18.85 -6.09 10.90
C HIS A 32 -18.95 -7.63 10.84
N PRO A 33 -17.89 -8.36 11.26
CA PRO A 33 -17.84 -9.81 11.18
C PRO A 33 -18.43 -10.50 12.42
N PHE A 34 -19.16 -11.59 12.21
CA PHE A 34 -19.76 -12.43 13.25
C PHE A 34 -19.76 -13.91 12.83
N HIS A 35 -19.98 -14.85 13.77
CA HIS A 35 -20.32 -16.21 13.37
C HIS A 35 -21.69 -16.23 12.66
N PRO A 36 -21.86 -16.99 11.57
CA PRO A 36 -23.11 -17.01 10.83
C PRO A 36 -24.32 -17.36 11.68
N GLN A 37 -24.20 -18.33 12.61
CA GLN A 37 -25.31 -18.70 13.49
C GLN A 37 -25.61 -17.61 14.53
N CYS A 38 -24.58 -16.94 15.06
CA CYS A 38 -24.76 -15.92 16.09
C CYS A 38 -25.51 -14.70 15.53
N ILE A 39 -25.11 -14.20 14.36
CA ILE A 39 -25.78 -13.02 13.79
C ILE A 39 -27.19 -13.35 13.27
N SER A 40 -27.40 -14.53 12.69
CA SER A 40 -28.75 -14.94 12.23
C SER A 40 -29.72 -14.99 13.40
N ARG A 41 -29.34 -15.67 14.49
CA ARG A 41 -30.17 -15.75 15.70
C ARG A 41 -30.45 -14.39 16.32
N HIS A 42 -29.43 -13.53 16.41
CA HIS A 42 -29.60 -12.19 16.96
C HIS A 42 -30.62 -11.37 16.19
N LEU A 43 -30.59 -11.41 14.85
CA LEU A 43 -31.53 -10.66 14.01
C LEU A 43 -32.93 -11.29 13.95
N GLU A 44 -33.05 -12.61 14.15
CA GLU A 44 -34.33 -13.31 14.21
C GLU A 44 -35.06 -13.10 15.54
N GLU A 45 -34.33 -13.02 16.66
CA GLU A 45 -34.89 -12.87 18.01
C GLU A 45 -35.12 -11.41 18.41
N ALA A 46 -34.44 -10.45 17.79
CA ALA A 46 -34.56 -9.04 18.13
C ALA A 46 -35.89 -8.44 17.65
N SER A 47 -36.57 -7.70 18.52
CA SER A 47 -37.75 -6.90 18.17
C SER A 47 -37.42 -5.73 17.25
N ASP A 48 -36.17 -5.26 17.28
CA ASP A 48 -35.62 -4.19 16.45
C ASP A 48 -34.25 -4.62 15.92
N PRO A 49 -34.19 -5.21 14.71
CA PRO A 49 -33.00 -5.91 14.24
C PRO A 49 -31.90 -4.92 13.82
N LYS A 50 -30.83 -4.90 14.61
CA LYS A 50 -29.69 -3.98 14.50
C LYS A 50 -28.36 -4.71 14.62
N CYS A 51 -27.30 -4.10 14.09
CA CYS A 51 -25.94 -4.61 14.24
C CYS A 51 -25.47 -4.53 15.71
N PRO A 52 -25.04 -5.64 16.34
CA PRO A 52 -24.56 -5.64 17.74
C PRO A 52 -23.35 -4.73 18.02
N ARG A 53 -22.65 -4.28 16.98
CA ARG A 53 -21.41 -3.50 17.11
C ARG A 53 -21.59 -2.01 16.85
N CYS A 54 -22.53 -1.62 15.98
CA CYS A 54 -22.69 -0.22 15.56
C CYS A 54 -24.13 0.25 15.50
N GLU A 55 -25.08 -0.60 15.91
CA GLU A 55 -26.51 -0.30 16.04
C GLU A 55 -27.21 0.14 14.74
N LYS A 56 -26.53 0.11 13.60
CA LYS A 56 -27.15 0.27 12.28
C LYS A 56 -28.19 -0.82 12.05
N GLU A 57 -29.32 -0.43 11.48
CA GLU A 57 -30.39 -1.35 11.05
C GLU A 57 -29.81 -2.44 10.13
N ALA A 58 -30.18 -3.67 10.44
CA ALA A 58 -29.73 -4.84 9.70
C ALA A 58 -30.80 -5.92 9.75
N THR A 59 -31.03 -6.59 8.63
CA THR A 59 -31.98 -7.69 8.50
C THR A 59 -31.23 -8.99 8.20
N THR A 60 -31.91 -10.13 8.33
CA THR A 60 -31.33 -11.44 7.96
C THR A 60 -30.88 -11.49 6.49
N ASN A 61 -31.49 -10.70 5.61
CA ASN A 61 -31.10 -10.56 4.21
C ASN A 61 -29.76 -9.85 3.99
N ASP A 62 -29.29 -9.09 4.99
CA ASP A 62 -28.01 -8.36 4.94
C ASP A 62 -26.82 -9.24 5.33
N ILE A 63 -27.08 -10.48 5.77
CA ILE A 63 -26.04 -11.44 6.12
C ILE A 63 -25.40 -11.99 4.84
N ARG A 64 -24.07 -11.86 4.74
CA ARG A 64 -23.26 -12.51 3.69
C ARG A 64 -22.22 -13.41 4.33
N LYS A 65 -22.29 -14.70 4.03
CA LYS A 65 -21.27 -15.68 4.43
C LYS A 65 -20.05 -15.46 3.53
N VAL A 66 -18.91 -15.17 4.14
CA VAL A 66 -17.66 -14.98 3.40
C VAL A 66 -16.83 -16.25 3.57
N ASN A 67 -16.69 -17.01 2.49
CA ASN A 67 -15.85 -18.19 2.48
C ASN A 67 -14.45 -17.81 2.00
N PHE A 68 -13.54 -17.53 2.94
CA PHE A 68 -12.14 -17.26 2.60
C PHE A 68 -11.38 -18.53 2.18
N ALA A 69 -11.95 -19.73 2.28
CA ALA A 69 -11.29 -20.94 1.79
C ALA A 69 -10.93 -20.81 0.29
N ALA A 70 -11.78 -20.13 -0.48
CA ALA A 70 -11.54 -19.82 -1.89
C ALA A 70 -10.43 -18.77 -2.10
N LEU A 71 -10.17 -17.92 -1.11
CA LEU A 71 -9.11 -16.90 -1.17
C LEU A 71 -7.77 -17.42 -0.63
N THR A 72 -7.78 -18.43 0.25
CA THR A 72 -6.57 -19.10 0.74
C THR A 72 -5.98 -20.10 -0.26
N GLU A 73 -6.66 -20.39 -1.38
CA GLU A 73 -6.06 -21.14 -2.49
C GLU A 73 -4.94 -20.37 -3.21
N PHE A 74 -4.83 -19.06 -2.95
CA PHE A 74 -3.58 -18.33 -3.11
C PHE A 74 -2.57 -18.76 -2.04
N ARG A 75 -2.10 -20.02 -2.12
CA ARG A 75 -0.78 -20.40 -1.59
C ARG A 75 0.21 -19.37 -2.12
N SER A 76 1.11 -18.89 -1.27
CA SER A 76 2.11 -17.94 -1.74
C SER A 76 2.89 -18.58 -2.91
N PRO A 77 3.30 -17.81 -3.93
CA PRO A 77 4.10 -18.34 -5.03
C PRO A 77 5.31 -19.17 -4.55
N ASN A 78 5.86 -18.83 -3.38
CA ASN A 78 6.96 -19.55 -2.74
C ASN A 78 6.57 -20.96 -2.26
N GLU A 79 5.40 -21.15 -1.63
CA GLU A 79 4.98 -22.48 -1.15
C GLU A 79 4.74 -23.46 -2.31
N ARG A 80 4.15 -22.97 -3.42
CA ARG A 80 3.98 -23.80 -4.63
C ARG A 80 5.32 -24.15 -5.28
N ALA A 81 6.26 -23.20 -5.34
CA ALA A 81 7.61 -23.46 -5.86
C ALA A 81 8.35 -24.48 -5.00
N GLN A 82 8.26 -24.37 -3.67
CA GLN A 82 8.94 -25.26 -2.73
C GLN A 82 8.39 -26.70 -2.77
N GLU A 83 7.07 -26.86 -2.92
CA GLU A 83 6.41 -28.17 -3.06
C GLU A 83 6.71 -28.82 -4.42
N ALA A 84 6.69 -28.06 -5.52
CA ALA A 84 7.08 -28.55 -6.83
C ALA A 84 8.56 -28.98 -6.88
N MET A 85 9.42 -28.25 -6.18
CA MET A 85 10.84 -28.59 -6.04
C MET A 85 11.03 -29.88 -5.23
N GLY A 86 10.32 -30.03 -4.10
CA GLY A 86 10.33 -31.25 -3.30
C GLY A 86 9.83 -32.48 -4.08
N ALA A 87 8.75 -32.32 -4.86
CA ALA A 87 8.23 -33.38 -5.73
C ALA A 87 9.24 -33.77 -6.82
N SER A 88 9.93 -32.80 -7.42
CA SER A 88 10.96 -33.05 -8.44
C SER A 88 12.16 -33.81 -7.87
N ILE A 89 12.59 -33.46 -6.65
CA ILE A 89 13.66 -34.19 -5.94
C ILE A 89 13.25 -35.64 -5.67
N ALA A 90 12.03 -35.88 -5.19
CA ALA A 90 11.53 -37.22 -4.91
C ALA A 90 11.50 -38.12 -6.17
N VAL A 91 11.08 -37.57 -7.32
CA VAL A 91 11.07 -38.29 -8.61
C VAL A 91 12.50 -38.61 -9.07
N PHE A 92 13.45 -37.71 -8.85
CA PHE A 92 14.86 -37.96 -9.15
C PHE A 92 15.45 -39.06 -8.28
N GLU A 93 15.10 -39.11 -6.99
CA GLU A 93 15.58 -40.14 -6.07
C GLU A 93 15.04 -41.53 -6.39
N GLN A 94 13.78 -41.60 -6.84
CA GLN A 94 13.14 -42.88 -7.17
C GLN A 94 13.67 -43.48 -8.49
N ASN A 95 14.19 -42.64 -9.39
CA ASN A 95 14.66 -43.06 -10.72
C ASN A 95 16.18 -43.04 -10.89
N ALA A 96 16.96 -42.61 -9.91
CA ALA A 96 18.42 -42.62 -9.98
C ALA A 96 18.93 -44.07 -10.05
N PRO A 97 19.45 -44.56 -11.18
CA PRO A 97 20.13 -45.85 -11.23
C PRO A 97 21.42 -45.75 -10.42
N GLN A 98 22.06 -46.89 -10.10
CA GLN A 98 23.42 -46.95 -9.50
C GLN A 98 24.54 -46.39 -10.42
N ASN A 99 24.22 -45.47 -11.34
CA ASN A 99 25.16 -44.81 -12.21
C ASN A 99 25.84 -43.64 -11.46
N GLU A 100 27.16 -43.71 -11.34
CA GLU A 100 28.00 -42.68 -10.73
C GLU A 100 27.83 -41.30 -11.41
N GLU A 101 27.55 -41.26 -12.72
CA GLU A 101 27.27 -40.00 -13.44
C GLU A 101 25.96 -39.36 -12.97
N ALA A 102 24.92 -40.15 -12.69
CA ALA A 102 23.66 -39.63 -12.16
C ALA A 102 23.84 -39.09 -10.73
N ARG A 103 24.74 -39.72 -9.96
CA ARG A 103 25.12 -39.29 -8.61
C ARG A 103 25.92 -37.99 -8.64
N GLN A 104 26.84 -37.82 -9.59
CA GLN A 104 27.55 -36.56 -9.81
C GLN A 104 26.60 -35.44 -10.26
N ALA A 105 25.69 -35.72 -11.20
CA ALA A 105 24.68 -34.77 -11.63
C ALA A 105 23.76 -34.32 -10.47
N LYS A 106 23.34 -35.26 -9.61
CA LYS A 106 22.57 -34.96 -8.39
C LYS A 106 23.32 -33.99 -7.46
N ASN A 107 24.60 -34.25 -7.20
CA ASN A 107 25.41 -33.39 -6.32
C ASN A 107 25.56 -31.97 -6.88
N THR A 108 25.73 -31.83 -8.19
CA THR A 108 25.78 -30.52 -8.86
C THR A 108 24.46 -29.76 -8.73
N VAL A 109 23.32 -30.46 -8.89
CA VAL A 109 22.00 -29.83 -8.69
C VAL A 109 21.83 -29.40 -7.25
N ILE A 110 22.17 -30.23 -6.26
CA ILE A 110 22.07 -29.87 -4.83
C ILE A 110 22.89 -28.61 -4.52
N GLN A 111 24.14 -28.52 -4.99
CA GLN A 111 24.98 -27.33 -4.79
C GLN A 111 24.38 -26.06 -5.43
N LEU A 112 23.79 -26.18 -6.62
CA LEU A 112 23.10 -25.06 -7.27
C LEU A 112 21.87 -24.63 -6.46
N LEU A 113 21.11 -25.59 -5.92
CA LEU A 113 19.94 -25.29 -5.09
C LEU A 113 20.35 -24.59 -3.80
N GLU A 114 21.37 -25.06 -3.10
CA GLU A 114 21.90 -24.40 -1.89
C GLU A 114 22.33 -22.95 -2.16
N GLY A 115 22.97 -22.69 -3.31
CA GLY A 115 23.34 -21.34 -3.75
C GLY A 115 22.12 -20.44 -3.98
N VAL A 116 21.06 -20.98 -4.59
CA VAL A 116 19.81 -20.23 -4.81
C VAL A 116 19.09 -19.94 -3.49
N THR A 117 19.01 -20.89 -2.57
CA THR A 117 18.36 -20.70 -1.26
C THR A 117 19.08 -19.61 -0.46
N SER A 118 20.42 -19.65 -0.43
CA SER A 118 21.25 -18.61 0.20
C SER A 118 21.03 -17.22 -0.41
N ALA A 119 20.91 -17.14 -1.75
CA ALA A 119 20.59 -15.89 -2.43
C ALA A 119 19.18 -15.37 -2.06
N ILE A 120 18.18 -16.25 -1.95
CA ILE A 120 16.83 -15.89 -1.51
C ILE A 120 16.84 -15.35 -0.07
N ASP A 121 17.56 -16.00 0.85
CA ASP A 121 17.69 -15.55 2.24
C ASP A 121 18.38 -14.18 2.33
N SER A 122 19.38 -13.93 1.47
CA SER A 122 20.03 -12.62 1.36
C SER A 122 19.08 -11.52 0.87
N LEU A 123 18.13 -11.87 -0.01
CA LEU A 123 17.11 -10.94 -0.51
C LEU A 123 16.01 -10.69 0.52
N GLN A 124 15.61 -11.72 1.27
CA GLN A 124 14.62 -11.59 2.35
C GLN A 124 15.14 -10.73 3.50
N SER A 125 16.36 -10.97 3.97
CA SER A 125 17.00 -10.13 5.00
C SER A 125 17.16 -8.67 4.54
N LYS A 126 17.45 -8.45 3.24
CA LYS A 126 17.50 -7.10 2.65
C LYS A 126 16.11 -6.46 2.58
N LYS A 127 15.05 -7.23 2.30
CA LYS A 127 13.66 -6.76 2.32
C LYS A 127 13.24 -6.33 3.73
N GLU A 128 13.55 -7.11 4.76
CA GLU A 128 13.26 -6.75 6.15
C GLU A 128 13.98 -5.46 6.57
N SER A 129 15.23 -5.27 6.13
CA SER A 129 15.98 -4.03 6.36
C SER A 129 15.33 -2.80 5.68
N ASN A 130 14.70 -3.01 4.51
CA ASN A 130 13.98 -1.97 3.78
C ASN A 130 12.62 -1.65 4.40
N GLU A 131 11.91 -2.64 4.96
CA GLU A 131 10.65 -2.42 5.70
C GLU A 131 10.89 -1.61 7.00
N VAL A 132 12.00 -1.88 7.70
CA VAL A 132 12.44 -1.06 8.85
C VAL A 132 12.80 0.38 8.41
N GLN A 133 13.37 0.58 7.22
CA GLN A 133 13.57 1.92 6.66
C GLN A 133 12.24 2.57 6.26
N GLN A 134 11.29 1.82 5.71
CA GLN A 134 9.97 2.30 5.29
C GLN A 134 9.17 2.88 6.48
N GLY A 135 9.27 2.25 7.65
CA GLY A 135 8.70 2.79 8.90
C GLY A 135 9.32 4.14 9.32
N LYS A 136 10.63 4.35 9.10
CA LYS A 136 11.29 5.64 9.34
C LYS A 136 10.83 6.71 8.36
N TYR A 137 10.64 6.36 7.09
CA TYR A 137 10.13 7.30 6.07
C TYR A 137 8.67 7.69 6.29
N GLN A 138 7.82 6.76 6.76
CA GLN A 138 6.44 7.08 7.10
C GLN A 138 6.35 8.08 8.26
N LYS A 139 7.22 7.96 9.27
CA LYS A 139 7.30 8.94 10.36
C LYS A 139 7.76 10.31 9.86
N ILE A 140 8.81 10.37 9.05
CA ILE A 140 9.29 11.62 8.45
C ILE A 140 8.20 12.26 7.57
N PHE A 141 7.46 11.46 6.81
CA PHE A 141 6.35 11.95 5.99
C PHE A 141 5.20 12.50 6.83
N ALA A 142 4.83 11.83 7.92
CA ALA A 142 3.83 12.32 8.86
C ALA A 142 4.25 13.65 9.49
N ASP A 143 5.51 13.77 9.94
CA ASP A 143 6.06 15.00 10.51
C ASP A 143 6.08 16.15 9.47
N ILE A 144 6.39 15.85 8.20
CA ILE A 144 6.34 16.83 7.09
C ILE A 144 4.90 17.26 6.81
N MET A 145 3.96 16.32 6.76
CA MET A 145 2.55 16.63 6.50
C MET A 145 1.92 17.41 7.66
N GLU A 146 2.29 17.09 8.90
CA GLU A 146 1.91 17.87 10.09
C GLU A 146 2.49 19.29 10.02
N PHE A 147 3.76 19.44 9.62
CA PHE A 147 4.36 20.76 9.41
C PHE A 147 3.66 21.56 8.31
N VAL A 148 3.36 20.94 7.16
CA VAL A 148 2.68 21.59 6.03
C VAL A 148 1.24 21.99 6.38
N THR A 149 0.54 21.18 7.16
CA THR A 149 -0.83 21.48 7.62
C THR A 149 -0.86 22.49 8.78
N SER A 150 0.17 22.51 9.62
CA SER A 150 0.39 23.44 10.73
C SER A 150 0.82 24.84 10.26
N HIS A 151 1.67 24.93 9.24
CA HIS A 151 2.21 26.20 8.75
C HIS A 151 1.39 26.78 7.59
N LYS A 152 0.26 27.39 7.97
CA LYS A 152 -0.45 28.51 7.31
C LYS A 152 -0.61 28.42 5.78
N TRP A 153 -1.82 28.02 5.37
CA TRP A 153 -2.47 28.26 4.07
C TRP A 153 -2.27 29.66 3.45
N HIS A 154 -1.91 30.65 4.26
CA HIS A 154 -1.53 31.99 3.81
C HIS A 154 -0.32 32.01 2.86
N LEU A 155 0.63 31.08 2.98
CA LEU A 155 1.81 31.05 2.11
C LEU A 155 1.48 30.46 0.73
N LEU A 156 0.70 29.38 0.67
CA LEU A 156 0.22 28.80 -0.59
C LEU A 156 -0.77 29.73 -1.30
N GLY A 157 -1.61 30.45 -0.55
CA GLY A 157 -2.46 31.52 -1.10
C GLY A 157 -1.66 32.70 -1.66
N ALA A 158 -0.53 33.06 -1.03
CA ALA A 158 0.37 34.12 -1.53
C ALA A 158 1.11 33.70 -2.81
N ILE A 159 1.54 32.44 -2.91
CA ILE A 159 2.20 31.93 -4.13
C ILE A 159 1.18 31.80 -5.27
N GLY A 160 -0.01 31.27 -5.01
CA GLY A 160 -1.09 31.17 -6.00
C GLY A 160 -1.54 32.53 -6.53
N SER A 161 -1.68 33.53 -5.65
CA SER A 161 -2.04 34.90 -6.06
C SER A 161 -0.91 35.60 -6.84
N ALA A 162 0.36 35.38 -6.49
CA ALA A 162 1.49 35.92 -7.26
C ALA A 162 1.54 35.36 -8.69
N VAL A 163 1.28 34.06 -8.89
CA VAL A 163 1.23 33.44 -10.24
C VAL A 163 0.07 34.00 -11.06
N LEU A 164 -1.13 34.11 -10.48
CA LEU A 164 -2.30 34.68 -11.16
C LEU A 164 -2.10 36.15 -11.56
N LEU A 165 -1.48 36.95 -10.68
CA LEU A 165 -1.14 38.34 -10.99
C LEU A 165 -0.10 38.45 -12.12
N SER A 166 0.88 37.54 -12.15
CA SER A 166 1.90 37.50 -13.20
C SER A 166 1.30 37.19 -14.58
N VAL A 167 0.37 36.23 -14.64
CA VAL A 167 -0.37 35.89 -15.86
C VAL A 167 -1.29 37.04 -16.29
N GLY A 168 -1.98 37.68 -15.34
CA GLY A 168 -2.83 38.84 -15.63
C GLY A 168 -2.05 40.02 -16.21
N VAL A 169 -0.88 40.36 -15.64
CA VAL A 169 0.00 41.41 -16.17
C VAL A 169 0.50 41.06 -17.58
N TYR A 170 0.85 39.79 -17.82
CA TYR A 170 1.28 39.33 -19.15
C TYR A 170 0.17 39.45 -20.20
N LEU A 171 -1.07 39.09 -19.85
CA LEU A 171 -2.22 39.27 -20.73
C LEU A 171 -2.51 40.76 -20.98
N CYS A 172 -2.46 41.61 -19.95
CA CYS A 172 -2.59 43.06 -20.13
C CYS A 172 -1.49 43.64 -21.04
N TYR A 173 -0.26 43.13 -20.94
CA TYR A 173 0.85 43.51 -21.81
C TYR A 173 0.61 43.09 -23.28
N MET A 174 0.06 41.90 -23.50
CA MET A 174 -0.26 41.40 -24.85
C MET A 174 -1.39 42.18 -25.54
N TYR A 175 -2.36 42.71 -24.76
CA TYR A 175 -3.59 43.29 -25.31
C TYR A 175 -3.69 44.82 -25.23
N TRP A 176 -2.73 45.54 -24.62
CA TRP A 176 -2.80 47.01 -24.48
C TRP A 176 -1.47 47.74 -24.79
N PRO A 177 -1.30 48.32 -26.01
CA PRO A 177 -0.04 48.93 -26.43
C PRO A 177 0.43 50.13 -25.60
N ALA A 178 -0.47 50.82 -24.90
CA ALA A 178 -0.17 52.04 -24.15
C ALA A 178 0.53 51.81 -22.79
N VAL A 179 0.64 50.57 -22.30
CA VAL A 179 1.18 50.25 -20.96
C VAL A 179 2.59 49.64 -21.01
N ALA A 180 3.20 49.56 -22.20
CA ALA A 180 4.45 48.85 -22.44
C ALA A 180 5.61 49.30 -21.52
N SER A 181 5.71 50.57 -21.16
CA SER A 181 6.78 51.09 -20.30
C SER A 181 6.63 50.68 -18.82
N VAL A 182 5.41 50.62 -18.30
CA VAL A 182 5.12 50.14 -16.93
C VAL A 182 5.22 48.62 -16.87
N GLY A 183 4.85 47.93 -17.96
CA GLY A 183 4.98 46.47 -18.08
C GLY A 183 6.41 45.96 -17.95
N VAL A 184 7.40 46.68 -18.47
CA VAL A 184 8.83 46.28 -18.39
C VAL A 184 9.35 46.33 -16.95
N ALA A 185 8.96 47.32 -16.15
CA ALA A 185 9.40 47.43 -14.76
C ALA A 185 8.77 46.33 -13.86
N ILE A 186 7.50 45.98 -14.12
CA ILE A 186 6.81 44.90 -13.41
C ILE A 186 7.39 43.54 -13.83
N SER A 187 7.62 43.33 -15.12
CA SER A 187 8.19 42.06 -15.61
C SER A 187 9.59 41.81 -15.07
N GLN A 188 10.44 42.84 -14.94
CA GLN A 188 11.75 42.72 -14.29
C GLN A 188 11.65 42.31 -12.82
N LYS A 189 10.71 42.88 -12.05
CA LYS A 189 10.48 42.46 -10.65
C LYS A 189 9.93 41.04 -10.56
N CYS A 190 9.04 40.65 -11.46
CA CYS A 190 8.55 39.27 -11.55
C CYS A 190 9.70 38.30 -11.87
N LEU A 191 10.60 38.65 -12.80
CA LEU A 191 11.75 37.83 -13.15
C LEU A 191 12.68 37.61 -11.95
N GLN A 192 13.00 38.66 -11.19
CA GLN A 192 13.80 38.55 -9.96
C GLN A 192 13.12 37.67 -8.89
N MET A 193 11.79 37.70 -8.81
CA MET A 193 11.03 36.85 -7.90
C MET A 193 11.07 35.38 -8.35
N VAL A 194 10.94 35.13 -9.66
CA VAL A 194 11.07 33.79 -10.26
C VAL A 194 12.47 33.22 -10.04
N GLU A 195 13.53 34.01 -10.21
CA GLU A 195 14.91 33.57 -9.95
C GLU A 195 15.13 33.20 -8.48
N LYS A 196 14.58 33.99 -7.54
CA LYS A 196 14.62 33.65 -6.11
C LYS A 196 13.86 32.36 -5.82
N VAL A 197 12.65 32.20 -6.37
CA VAL A 197 11.86 30.96 -6.23
C VAL A 197 12.57 29.78 -6.86
N GLN A 198 13.23 29.96 -8.01
CA GLN A 198 14.02 28.93 -8.68
C GLN A 198 15.26 28.55 -7.86
N SER A 199 15.90 29.50 -7.16
CA SER A 199 17.03 29.22 -6.27
C SER A 199 16.59 28.39 -5.05
N ILE A 200 15.42 28.72 -4.49
CA ILE A 200 14.81 27.97 -3.40
C ILE A 200 14.42 26.58 -3.90
N LEU A 201 13.71 26.49 -5.03
CA LEU A 201 13.36 25.22 -5.65
C LEU A 201 14.61 24.39 -5.91
N LYS A 202 15.67 24.90 -6.55
CA LYS A 202 16.92 24.14 -6.77
C LYS A 202 17.55 23.63 -5.46
N LYS A 203 17.49 24.41 -4.38
CA LYS A 203 17.99 23.99 -3.06
C LYS A 203 17.19 22.83 -2.47
N TRP A 204 15.87 22.82 -2.70
CA TRP A 204 14.95 21.82 -2.14
C TRP A 204 14.55 20.71 -3.13
N PHE A 205 14.86 20.88 -4.42
CA PHE A 205 14.50 19.98 -5.51
C PHE A 205 15.04 18.57 -5.31
N PRO A 206 16.28 18.34 -4.83
CA PRO A 206 16.75 16.99 -4.54
C PRO A 206 15.89 16.30 -3.48
N ALA A 207 15.46 17.02 -2.44
CA ALA A 207 14.61 16.48 -1.38
C ALA A 207 13.18 16.20 -1.90
N ILE A 208 12.61 17.12 -2.68
CA ILE A 208 11.28 16.97 -3.29
C ILE A 208 11.28 15.82 -4.32
N ALA A 209 12.33 15.71 -5.13
CA ALA A 209 12.47 14.65 -6.13
C ALA A 209 12.62 13.27 -5.46
N VAL A 210 13.36 13.16 -4.35
CA VAL A 210 13.45 11.91 -3.58
C VAL A 210 12.08 11.52 -3.01
N VAL A 211 11.30 12.48 -2.48
CA VAL A 211 9.94 12.23 -2.01
C VAL A 211 9.01 11.82 -3.16
N PHE A 212 9.11 12.47 -4.32
CA PHE A 212 8.27 12.19 -5.48
C PHE A 212 8.59 10.83 -6.14
N ILE A 213 9.88 10.50 -6.29
CA ILE A 213 10.32 9.18 -6.77
C ILE A 213 9.91 8.10 -5.77
N GLY A 214 10.03 8.36 -4.46
CA GLY A 214 9.50 7.50 -3.41
C GLY A 214 7.99 7.27 -3.54
N TYR A 215 7.22 8.33 -3.80
CA TYR A 215 5.77 8.29 -3.97
C TYR A 215 5.36 7.51 -5.22
N VAL A 216 5.98 7.78 -6.38
CA VAL A 216 5.69 7.08 -7.64
C VAL A 216 6.03 5.59 -7.55
N ASN A 217 7.14 5.24 -6.90
CA ASN A 217 7.51 3.84 -6.68
C ASN A 217 6.68 3.16 -5.58
N MET A 218 6.01 3.93 -4.71
CA MET A 218 5.05 3.44 -3.71
C MET A 218 3.63 3.20 -4.26
N VAL A 219 3.37 3.51 -5.54
CA VAL A 219 2.10 3.19 -6.21
C VAL A 219 2.28 1.95 -7.09
N PRO A 220 2.28 0.71 -6.56
CA PRO A 220 2.11 -0.46 -7.39
C PRO A 220 0.64 -0.58 -7.78
N THR A 221 0.37 -0.56 -9.08
CA THR A 221 -0.73 -1.26 -9.76
C THR A 221 -2.10 -1.22 -9.09
N PHE A 222 -2.77 -0.06 -9.16
CA PHE A 222 -4.25 0.00 -9.09
C PHE A 222 -4.94 -0.25 -10.45
N GLY A 223 -4.17 -0.55 -11.50
CA GLY A 223 -4.70 -0.96 -12.81
C GLY A 223 -4.81 -2.47 -12.88
N ASN A 224 -6.01 -3.01 -12.63
CA ASN A 224 -6.60 -4.26 -13.19
C ASN A 224 -7.74 -4.77 -12.28
N ARG A 225 -8.74 -3.92 -12.01
CA ARG A 225 -9.97 -4.34 -11.31
C ARG A 225 -11.22 -3.65 -11.86
N TRP A 226 -11.39 -3.71 -13.18
CA TRP A 226 -12.64 -3.39 -13.89
C TRP A 226 -12.72 -4.22 -15.17
N GLU A 227 -12.79 -5.55 -15.02
CA GLU A 227 -13.40 -6.49 -15.98
C GLU A 227 -14.13 -7.57 -15.19
#